data_AF-A0A193GCI3-F1
#
_entry.id   AF-A0A193GCI3-F1
#
_cell.length_a   1.000
_cell.length_b   1.000
_cell.length_c   1.000
_cell.angle_alpha   90.00
_cell.angle_beta   90.00
_cell.angle_gamma   90.00
#
_symmetry.space_group_name_H-M   'P 1'
#
loop_
_entity.id
_entity.type
_entity.pdbx_description
1 polymer ?
#
loop_
_entity_poly.entity_id
_entity_poly.type
_entity_poly.pdbx_seq_one_letter_code
_entity_poly.pdbx_strand_id
1 'polypeptide(L)' 'MIPVDRFVAEINRRLPGKPGYRDGLHVFLTPPGANVATAVGYDWNFKDGPDTAAAVRLAVDEVALAYEVYPPMPPPMG' A
#
# COMPACT_ATOMS: atom_id res chain seq x y z
N MET A 1 -6.94 11.61 10.19
CA MET A 1 -7.28 11.00 8.89
C MET A 1 -6.23 11.34 7.85
N ILE A 2 -5.83 10.41 6.98
CA ILE A 2 -4.90 10.67 5.86
C ILE A 2 -5.47 10.17 4.51
N PRO A 3 -5.11 10.83 3.38
CA PRO A 3 -5.41 10.34 2.03
C PRO A 3 -4.79 8.96 1.73
N VAL A 4 -5.37 8.20 0.80
CA VAL A 4 -4.88 6.83 0.47
C VAL A 4 -3.46 6.81 -0.09
N ASP A 5 -3.10 7.77 -0.94
CA ASP A 5 -1.75 7.92 -1.46
C ASP A 5 -0.74 8.13 -0.32
N ARG A 6 -1.10 8.92 0.69
CA ARG A 6 -0.29 9.13 1.89
C ARG A 6 -0.24 7.88 2.78
N PHE A 7 -1.33 7.12 2.86
CA PHE A 7 -1.35 5.83 3.54
C PHE A 7 -0.37 4.83 2.91
N VAL A 8 -0.37 4.71 1.58
CA VAL A 8 0.58 3.84 0.85
C VAL A 8 2.02 4.32 0.98
N ALA A 9 2.26 5.64 0.93
CA ALA A 9 3.59 6.19 1.17
C ALA A 9 4.12 5.83 2.58
N GLU A 10 3.26 5.88 3.58
CA GLU A 10 3.63 5.55 4.96
C GLU A 10 3.88 4.04 5.16
N ILE A 11 3.12 3.17 4.47
CA ILE A 11 3.39 1.73 4.42
C ILE A 11 4.79 1.48 3.84
N ASN A 12 5.11 2.07 2.69
CA ASN A 12 6.41 1.94 2.03
C ASN A 12 7.57 2.48 2.86
N ARG A 13 7.34 3.53 3.67
CA ARG A 13 8.34 4.06 4.60
C ARG A 13 8.68 3.08 5.73
N ARG A 14 7.70 2.30 6.21
CA ARG A 14 7.86 1.39 7.36
C ARG A 14 8.24 -0.04 6.97
N LEU A 15 7.95 -0.44 5.73
CA LEU A 15 8.21 -1.77 5.17
C LEU A 15 9.65 -2.29 5.39
N PRO A 16 10.72 -1.50 5.17
CA PRO A 16 12.09 -1.96 5.39
C PRO A 16 12.40 -2.38 6.83
N GLY A 17 11.61 -1.91 7.80
CA GLY A 17 11.76 -2.28 9.21
C GLY A 17 10.97 -3.52 9.64
N LYS A 18 10.33 -4.25 8.70
CA LYS A 18 9.49 -5.41 9.03
C LYS A 18 10.21 -6.74 8.89
N PRO A 19 9.99 -7.70 9.82
CA PRO A 19 10.41 -9.08 9.62
C PRO A 19 9.87 -9.62 8.30
N GLY A 20 10.72 -10.29 7.51
CA GLY A 20 10.35 -10.81 6.19
C GLY A 20 10.42 -9.80 5.05
N TYR A 21 10.89 -8.56 5.30
CA TYR A 21 11.20 -7.59 4.26
C TYR A 21 12.24 -8.14 3.28
N ARG A 22 12.03 -7.83 1.99
CA ARG A 22 12.96 -8.11 0.90
C ARG A 22 13.29 -6.81 0.20
N ASP A 23 14.57 -6.61 -0.12
CA ASP A 23 15.01 -5.44 -0.89
C ASP A 23 14.23 -5.36 -2.21
N GLY A 24 13.65 -4.19 -2.49
CA GLY A 24 12.79 -3.94 -3.66
C GLY A 24 11.29 -4.22 -3.42
N LEU A 25 10.90 -4.68 -2.23
CA LEU A 25 9.49 -4.81 -1.86
C LEU A 25 8.84 -3.44 -1.72
N HIS A 26 7.74 -3.24 -2.43
CA HIS A 26 7.00 -1.98 -2.46
C HIS A 26 5.51 -2.27 -2.64
N VAL A 27 4.66 -1.49 -1.99
CA VAL A 27 3.20 -1.51 -2.13
C VAL A 27 2.76 -0.38 -3.05
N PHE A 28 1.84 -0.67 -3.95
CA PHE A 28 1.29 0.27 -4.91
C PHE A 28 -0.19 0.49 -4.62
N LEU A 29 -0.62 1.75 -4.79
CA LEU A 29 -2.04 2.12 -4.77
C LEU A 29 -2.77 1.68 -6.04
N THR A 30 -2.03 1.38 -7.09
CA THR A 30 -2.56 0.98 -8.39
C THR A 30 -1.73 -0.20 -8.85
N PRO A 31 -2.36 -1.33 -9.23
CA PRO A 31 -1.60 -2.50 -9.69
C PRO A 31 -0.61 -2.12 -10.81
N PRO A 32 0.65 -2.58 -10.76
CA PRO A 32 1.60 -2.39 -11.84
C PRO A 32 1.01 -2.86 -13.17
N GLY A 33 0.95 -1.97 -14.16
CA GLY A 33 0.33 -2.25 -15.48
C GLY A 33 -1.17 -1.98 -15.57
N ALA A 34 -1.83 -1.54 -14.49
CA ALA A 34 -3.20 -1.05 -14.57
C ALA A 34 -3.27 0.29 -15.34
N ASN A 35 -4.33 0.45 -16.13
CA ASN A 35 -4.62 1.69 -16.83
C ASN A 35 -5.70 2.48 -16.07
N VAL A 36 -6.03 3.69 -16.55
CA VAL A 36 -7.02 4.57 -15.90
C VAL A 36 -8.38 3.89 -15.67
N ALA A 37 -8.76 2.93 -16.50
CA ALA A 37 -10.03 2.20 -16.38
C ALA A 37 -9.98 1.00 -15.42
N THR A 38 -8.79 0.52 -15.05
CA THR A 38 -8.61 -0.69 -14.22
C THR A 38 -7.89 -0.43 -12.90
N ALA A 39 -7.54 0.83 -12.61
CA ALA A 39 -6.84 1.24 -11.40
C ALA A 39 -7.76 1.12 -10.16
N VAL A 40 -7.85 -0.07 -9.58
CA VAL A 40 -8.58 -0.31 -8.32
C VAL A 40 -7.81 -1.32 -7.47
N GLY A 41 -7.49 -0.95 -6.23
CA GLY A 41 -6.92 -1.85 -5.21
C GLY A 41 -5.39 -1.77 -5.03
N TYR A 42 -4.89 -2.51 -4.04
CA TYR A 42 -3.48 -2.51 -3.65
C TYR A 42 -2.72 -3.68 -4.28
N ASP A 43 -1.46 -3.45 -4.65
CA ASP A 43 -0.57 -4.47 -5.22
C ASP A 43 0.86 -4.37 -4.64
N TRP A 44 1.71 -5.40 -4.81
CA TRP A 44 3.13 -5.41 -4.42
C TRP A 44 3.97 -6.45 -5.20
N ASN A 45 5.28 -6.21 -5.28
CA ASN A 45 6.20 -6.88 -6.23
C ASN A 45 6.54 -8.37 -5.96
N PHE A 46 6.52 -8.86 -4.71
CA PHE A 46 7.00 -10.21 -4.36
C PHE A 46 5.95 -11.07 -3.65
N LYS A 47 4.83 -11.34 -4.33
CA LYS A 47 3.67 -12.03 -3.74
C LYS A 47 3.95 -13.49 -3.32
N ASP A 48 4.95 -14.12 -3.92
CA ASP A 48 5.18 -15.56 -3.81
C ASP A 48 5.88 -15.97 -2.50
N GLY A 49 6.35 -15.00 -1.70
CA GLY A 49 7.00 -15.24 -0.41
C GLY A 49 6.02 -15.10 0.75
N PRO A 50 5.75 -16.16 1.55
CA PRO A 50 4.86 -16.06 2.72
C PRO A 50 5.37 -15.01 3.73
N ASP A 51 6.68 -14.90 3.92
CA ASP A 51 7.31 -13.90 4.79
C ASP A 51 7.11 -12.46 4.26
N THR A 52 7.07 -12.30 2.94
CA THR A 52 6.86 -11.00 2.29
C THR A 52 5.41 -10.54 2.44
N ALA A 53 4.44 -11.45 2.32
CA ALA A 53 3.03 -11.15 2.59
C ALA A 53 2.82 -10.75 4.06
N ALA A 54 3.49 -11.44 5.00
CA ALA A 54 3.45 -11.10 6.42
C ALA A 54 4.05 -9.71 6.70
N ALA A 55 5.18 -9.36 6.08
CA ALA A 55 5.81 -8.05 6.20
C ALA A 55 4.89 -6.90 5.72
N VAL A 56 4.23 -7.09 4.56
CA VAL A 56 3.24 -6.13 4.04
C VAL A 56 2.07 -5.99 5.01
N ARG A 57 1.54 -7.10 5.53
CA ARG A 57 0.42 -7.07 6.47
C ARG A 57 0.75 -6.30 7.75
N LEU A 58 1.92 -6.55 8.35
CA LEU A 58 2.37 -5.83 9.55
C LEU A 58 2.50 -4.33 9.31
N ALA A 59 3.06 -3.92 8.17
CA ALA A 59 3.15 -2.52 7.81
C ALA A 59 1.77 -1.88 7.62
N VAL A 60 0.83 -2.58 6.98
CA VAL A 60 -0.55 -2.12 6.81
C VAL A 60 -1.24 -1.92 8.17
N ASP A 61 -1.17 -2.93 9.05
CA ASP A 61 -1.83 -2.89 10.36
C ASP A 61 -1.29 -1.75 11.23
N GLU A 62 0.03 -1.51 11.24
CA GLU A 62 0.62 -0.39 11.98
C GLU A 62 0.21 0.99 11.47
N VAL A 63 0.06 1.15 10.17
CA VAL A 63 -0.38 2.43 9.60
C VAL A 63 -1.88 2.61 9.85
N ALA A 64 -2.69 1.55 9.75
CA ALA A 64 -4.13 1.59 10.03
C ALA A 64 -4.44 1.89 11.51
N LEU A 65 -3.61 1.40 12.44
CA LEU A 65 -3.70 1.75 13.86
C LEU A 65 -3.33 3.21 14.13
N ALA A 66 -2.41 3.77 13.34
CA ALA A 66 -1.94 5.14 13.50
C ALA A 66 -2.83 6.17 12.79
N TYR A 67 -3.57 5.77 11.75
CA TYR A 67 -4.34 6.68 10.91
C TYR A 67 -5.65 6.09 10.42
N GLU A 68 -6.69 6.91 10.50
CA GLU A 68 -7.96 6.67 9.83
C GLU A 68 -7.85 7.03 8.33
N VAL A 69 -8.31 6.14 7.44
CA VAL A 69 -8.09 6.22 5.98
C VAL A 69 -9.40 6.54 5.26
N TYR A 70 -9.42 7.57 4.43
CA TYR A 70 -10.55 7.87 3.55
C TYR A 70 -10.35 7.28 2.15
N PRO A 71 -11.41 6.87 1.43
CA PRO A 71 -11.31 6.59 -0.01
C PRO A 71 -10.84 7.84 -0.78
N PRO A 72 -10.17 7.69 -1.94
CA PRO A 72 -9.78 8.82 -2.74
C PRO A 72 -11.03 9.63 -3.11
N MET A 73 -11.03 10.94 -2.81
CA MET A 73 -12.16 11.79 -3.19
C MET A 73 -12.34 11.74 -4.71
N PRO A 74 -13.57 11.56 -5.22
CA PRO A 74 -13.82 11.68 -6.64
C PRO A 74 -13.39 13.07 -7.11
N PRO A 75 -12.85 13.21 -8.34
CA PRO A 75 -12.50 14.52 -8.87
C PRO A 75 -13.75 15.43 -8.84
N PRO A 76 -13.57 16.75 -8.62
CA PRO A 76 -14.70 17.68 -8.68
C PRO A 76 -15.40 17.51 -10.03
N MET A 77 -16.69 17.17 -10.02
CA MET A 77 -17.50 17.18 -11.25
C MET A 77 -17.59 18.63 -11.71
N GLY A 78 -16.92 18.94 -12.82
CA GLY A 78 -17.09 20.18 -13.58
C GLY A 78 -18.26 20.08 -14.55
#